data_AF-A0A395HFX8-F1
#
_entry.id   AF-A0A395HFX8-F1
#
_cell.length_a   1.000
_cell.length_b   1.000
_cell.length_c   1.000
_cell.angle_alpha   90.00
_cell.angle_beta   90.00
_cell.angle_gamma   90.00
#
_symmetry.space_group_name_H-M   'P 1'
#
loop_
_entity.id
_entity.type
_entity.pdbx_description
1 polymer ?
#
loop_
_entity_poly.entity_id
_entity_poly.type
_entity_poly.pdbx_seq_one_letter_code
_entity_poly.pdbx_strand_id
1 'polypeptide(L)'
;MELILLIVLLVTSINLAHCSTSTGPFEAIFFYYAYRIDAAAAARAAADGVPYEATIGAECMGKDCTLAAFMKTIINSNYVELFKPTAIGETTSPEVYATAEEIGNSWDYVPTLLKSENIIKDPPVGFADMVDAVASKIQQARAVVPSADLVEKAAAALRWAQAIRLTQLVVQKGQPKGSKAKAFAKEYKDITLKVTERELGMDRTVSPALKIVYTDLDYASMAEQVANGDRATLDTTLRGYLNWVQAESGNSVYRNHQNTVNVYQRSVASLEAGCS
;
A
#
# COMPACT_ATOMS: atom_id res chain seq x y z
N MET A 1 -14.38 4.70 24.57
CA MET A 1 -14.26 3.24 24.37
C MET A 1 -14.69 2.96 22.93
N GLU A 2 -13.90 3.43 21.96
CA GLU A 2 -14.24 3.35 20.51
C GLU A 2 -13.02 3.06 19.62
N LEU A 3 -11.78 3.21 20.13
CA LEU A 3 -10.57 2.83 19.37
C LEU A 3 -10.36 1.32 19.23
N ILE A 4 -10.97 0.52 20.10
CA ILE A 4 -10.71 -0.93 20.17
C ILE A 4 -11.47 -1.69 19.04
N LEU A 5 -12.53 -1.11 18.46
CA LEU A 5 -13.29 -1.77 17.40
C LEU A 5 -12.62 -1.69 16.02
N LEU A 6 -11.88 -0.62 15.73
CA LEU A 6 -11.14 -0.44 14.47
C LEU A 6 -10.02 -1.48 14.32
N ILE A 7 -9.39 -1.89 15.42
CA ILE A 7 -8.28 -2.84 15.40
C ILE A 7 -8.76 -4.26 15.08
N VAL A 8 -10.00 -4.63 15.44
CA VAL A 8 -10.51 -6.01 15.25
C VAL A 8 -10.90 -6.29 13.79
N LEU A 9 -11.41 -5.29 13.05
CA LEU A 9 -11.76 -5.46 11.63
C LEU A 9 -10.54 -5.52 10.71
N LEU A 10 -9.40 -4.97 11.12
CA LEU A 10 -8.12 -5.13 10.42
C LEU A 10 -7.52 -6.54 10.57
N VAL A 11 -7.97 -7.37 11.54
CA VAL A 11 -7.34 -8.68 11.84
C VAL A 11 -7.67 -9.76 10.82
N THR A 12 -8.82 -9.67 10.14
CA THR A 12 -9.27 -10.71 9.19
C THR A 12 -8.59 -10.61 7.82
N SER A 13 -8.00 -9.46 7.48
CA SER A 13 -7.30 -9.23 6.20
C SER A 13 -5.76 -9.36 6.29
N ILE A 14 -5.20 -9.76 7.45
CA ILE A 14 -3.73 -9.84 7.69
C ILE A 14 -3.10 -11.17 7.22
N ASN A 15 -3.40 -11.61 6.01
CA ASN A 15 -2.86 -12.89 5.52
C ASN A 15 -2.29 -12.79 4.10
N LEU A 16 -1.39 -11.82 3.84
CA LEU A 16 -0.96 -11.52 2.46
C LEU A 16 0.52 -11.20 2.28
N ALA A 17 1.39 -11.93 2.98
CA ALA A 17 2.80 -11.62 2.96
C ALA A 17 3.68 -12.89 2.99
N HIS A 18 3.51 -13.74 1.98
CA HIS A 18 4.49 -14.77 1.61
C HIS A 18 4.84 -14.61 0.12
N CYS A 19 5.87 -13.80 -0.16
CA CYS A 19 6.63 -13.79 -1.41
C CYS A 19 5.87 -13.61 -2.75
N SER A 20 4.61 -13.15 -2.79
CA SER A 20 3.78 -13.22 -4.00
C SER A 20 3.40 -11.86 -4.60
N THR A 21 3.19 -11.87 -5.91
CA THR A 21 2.40 -10.92 -6.72
C THR A 21 1.00 -10.71 -6.11
N SER A 22 0.91 -9.96 -5.03
CA SER A 22 -0.30 -9.83 -4.22
C SER A 22 -0.61 -8.39 -3.83
N THR A 23 -1.78 -7.89 -4.24
CA THR A 23 -2.29 -6.53 -3.96
C THR A 23 -3.32 -6.53 -2.85
N GLY A 24 -3.16 -5.77 -1.78
CA GLY A 24 -4.34 -5.46 -0.95
C GLY A 24 -5.38 -4.62 -1.71
N PRO A 25 -6.57 -4.41 -1.10
CA PRO A 25 -7.58 -3.51 -1.65
C PRO A 25 -7.06 -2.12 -2.00
N PHE A 26 -6.19 -1.55 -1.16
CA PHE A 26 -5.58 -0.24 -1.40
C PHE A 26 -4.69 -0.21 -2.64
N GLU A 27 -3.88 -1.25 -2.89
CA GLU A 27 -3.10 -1.33 -4.13
C GLU A 27 -3.99 -1.45 -5.37
N ALA A 28 -5.12 -2.17 -5.28
CA ALA A 28 -6.08 -2.26 -6.39
C ALA A 28 -6.73 -0.90 -6.71
N ILE A 29 -7.10 -0.14 -5.68
CA ILE A 29 -7.62 1.22 -5.81
C ILE A 29 -6.54 2.16 -6.40
N PHE A 30 -5.29 2.03 -5.98
CA PHE A 30 -4.17 2.77 -6.57
C PHE A 30 -4.07 2.51 -8.08
N PHE A 31 -4.10 1.24 -8.51
CA PHE A 31 -4.06 0.90 -9.93
C PHE A 31 -5.29 1.40 -10.70
N TYR A 32 -6.47 1.39 -10.08
CA TYR A 32 -7.68 1.96 -10.67
C TYR A 32 -7.53 3.45 -10.93
N TYR A 33 -7.06 4.21 -9.94
CA TYR A 33 -6.82 5.65 -10.12
C TYR A 33 -5.73 5.94 -11.14
N ALA A 34 -4.68 5.12 -11.18
CA ALA A 34 -3.65 5.22 -12.21
C ALA A 34 -4.23 5.05 -13.62
N TYR A 35 -5.11 4.06 -13.81
CA TYR A 35 -5.83 3.86 -15.07
C TYR A 35 -6.66 5.10 -15.43
N ARG A 36 -7.39 5.67 -14.47
CA ARG A 36 -8.23 6.85 -14.73
C ARG A 36 -7.42 8.09 -15.12
N ILE A 37 -6.26 8.28 -14.50
CA ILE A 37 -5.33 9.34 -14.87
C ILE A 37 -4.78 9.11 -16.28
N ASP A 38 -4.33 7.89 -16.59
CA ASP A 38 -3.75 7.54 -17.88
C ASP A 38 -4.77 7.63 -19.04
N ALA A 39 -5.99 7.17 -18.80
CA ALA A 39 -7.10 7.28 -19.74
C ALA A 39 -7.48 8.74 -20.01
N ALA A 40 -7.50 9.59 -18.97
CA ALA A 40 -7.76 11.02 -19.12
C ALA A 40 -6.64 11.70 -19.94
N ALA A 41 -5.38 11.36 -19.68
CA ALA A 41 -4.24 11.88 -20.44
C ALA A 41 -4.31 11.47 -21.92
N ALA A 42 -4.65 10.21 -22.22
CA ALA A 42 -4.81 9.74 -23.59
C ALA A 42 -5.96 10.45 -24.32
N ALA A 43 -7.11 10.62 -23.66
CA ALA A 43 -8.23 11.36 -24.24
C ALA A 43 -7.87 12.82 -24.55
N ARG A 44 -7.13 13.47 -23.64
CA ARG A 44 -6.67 14.85 -23.84
C ARG A 44 -5.65 14.96 -24.97
N ALA A 45 -4.65 14.09 -24.98
CA ALA A 45 -3.63 14.07 -26.02
C ALA A 45 -4.23 13.85 -27.41
N ALA A 46 -5.23 12.96 -27.53
CA ALA A 46 -5.97 12.75 -28.77
C ALA A 46 -6.72 14.03 -29.21
N ALA A 47 -7.33 14.77 -28.29
CA ALA A 47 -8.00 16.03 -28.58
C ALA A 47 -7.01 17.13 -29.02
N ASP A 48 -5.81 17.16 -28.42
CA ASP A 48 -4.75 18.12 -28.73
C ASP A 48 -3.88 17.70 -29.94
N GLY A 49 -4.13 16.53 -30.54
CA GLY A 49 -3.34 15.99 -31.66
C GLY A 49 -1.91 15.58 -31.28
N VAL A 50 -1.65 15.36 -29.99
CA VAL A 50 -0.35 14.97 -29.46
C VAL A 50 -0.27 13.45 -29.33
N PRO A 51 0.84 12.81 -29.76
CA PRO A 51 1.04 11.38 -29.53
C PRO A 51 1.10 11.05 -28.03
N TYR A 52 0.21 10.19 -27.58
CA TYR A 52 0.23 9.62 -26.23
C TYR A 52 -0.36 8.20 -26.28
N GLU A 53 0.36 7.24 -25.72
CA GLU A 53 -0.11 5.86 -25.61
C GLU A 53 -0.61 5.62 -24.18
N ALA A 54 -1.89 5.25 -24.04
CA ALA A 54 -2.40 4.69 -22.79
C ALA A 54 -1.78 3.30 -22.59
N THR A 55 -1.27 3.04 -21.39
CA THR A 55 -0.62 1.78 -21.04
C THR A 55 -1.18 1.14 -19.79
N ILE A 56 -2.07 1.80 -19.04
CA ILE A 56 -2.65 1.28 -17.80
C ILE A 56 -4.11 0.85 -18.02
N GLY A 57 -4.45 -0.34 -17.52
CA GLY A 57 -5.83 -0.81 -17.41
C GLY A 57 -6.36 -1.71 -18.53
N ALA A 58 -5.49 -2.16 -19.45
CA ALA A 58 -5.79 -3.18 -20.47
C ALA A 58 -7.20 -3.11 -21.09
N GLU A 59 -8.11 -4.02 -20.73
CA GLU A 59 -9.46 -4.11 -21.30
C GLU A 59 -10.34 -2.88 -21.04
N CYS A 60 -9.94 -2.04 -20.07
CA CYS A 60 -10.54 -0.76 -19.72
C CYS A 60 -9.95 0.44 -20.48
N MET A 61 -8.85 0.26 -21.22
CA MET A 61 -8.27 1.33 -22.03
C MET A 61 -9.29 1.80 -23.09
N GLY A 62 -9.47 3.11 -23.19
CA GLY A 62 -10.44 3.73 -24.11
C GLY A 62 -11.91 3.57 -23.71
N LYS A 63 -12.21 3.05 -22.51
CA LYS A 63 -13.56 2.93 -21.95
C LYS A 63 -13.65 3.69 -20.62
N ASP A 64 -14.85 3.96 -20.14
CA ASP A 64 -15.09 4.44 -18.77
C ASP A 64 -15.43 3.24 -17.87
N CYS A 65 -14.41 2.64 -17.27
CA CYS A 65 -14.58 1.50 -16.37
C CYS A 65 -14.89 1.92 -14.94
N THR A 66 -15.85 1.22 -14.34
CA THR A 66 -16.08 1.23 -12.89
C THR A 66 -14.92 0.54 -12.15
N LEU A 67 -14.80 0.78 -10.85
CA LEU A 67 -13.77 0.11 -10.03
C LEU A 67 -13.90 -1.42 -10.11
N ALA A 68 -15.13 -1.94 -9.99
CA ALA A 68 -15.38 -3.38 -10.07
C ALA A 68 -15.01 -3.96 -11.44
N ALA A 69 -15.35 -3.26 -12.52
CA ALA A 69 -14.98 -3.67 -13.88
C ALA A 69 -13.46 -3.73 -14.03
N PHE A 70 -12.73 -2.71 -13.58
CA PHE A 70 -11.27 -2.70 -13.59
C PHE A 70 -10.67 -3.82 -12.73
N MET A 71 -11.16 -4.01 -11.49
CA MET A 71 -10.62 -5.05 -10.60
C MET A 71 -10.80 -6.45 -11.19
N LYS A 72 -11.91 -6.72 -11.90
CA LYS A 72 -12.12 -7.97 -12.63
C LYS A 72 -11.06 -8.24 -13.70
N THR A 73 -10.49 -7.21 -14.33
CA THR A 73 -9.47 -7.41 -15.37
C THR A 73 -8.12 -7.80 -14.76
N ILE A 74 -7.79 -7.30 -13.57
CA ILE A 74 -6.47 -7.49 -12.95
C ILE A 74 -6.39 -8.75 -12.06
N ILE A 75 -7.52 -9.29 -11.58
CA ILE A 75 -7.53 -10.52 -10.79
C ILE A 75 -7.34 -11.78 -11.65
N ASN A 76 -6.87 -12.84 -11.00
CA ASN A 76 -6.76 -14.15 -11.62
C ASN A 76 -8.14 -14.64 -12.10
N SER A 77 -8.22 -15.22 -13.31
CA SER A 77 -9.47 -15.72 -13.89
C SER A 77 -10.21 -16.70 -12.98
N ASN A 78 -9.48 -17.50 -12.19
CA ASN A 78 -10.06 -18.49 -11.28
C ASN A 78 -10.83 -17.85 -10.10
N TYR A 79 -10.61 -16.57 -9.83
CA TYR A 79 -11.27 -15.84 -8.74
C TYR A 79 -12.31 -14.82 -9.23
N VAL A 80 -12.45 -14.64 -10.54
CA VAL A 80 -13.43 -13.70 -11.12
C VAL A 80 -14.86 -14.07 -10.75
N GLU A 81 -15.21 -15.35 -10.76
CA GLU A 81 -16.56 -15.81 -10.40
C GLU A 81 -16.85 -15.68 -8.90
N LEU A 82 -15.81 -15.65 -8.07
CA LEU A 82 -15.93 -15.44 -6.63
C LEU A 82 -16.03 -13.96 -6.27
N PHE A 83 -15.56 -13.07 -7.14
CA PHE A 83 -15.53 -11.63 -6.90
C PHE A 83 -16.94 -11.03 -6.90
N LYS A 84 -17.39 -10.55 -5.75
CA LYS A 84 -18.75 -10.05 -5.49
C LYS A 84 -18.74 -8.56 -5.16
N PRO A 85 -18.50 -7.68 -6.14
CA PRO A 85 -18.56 -6.24 -5.91
C PRO A 85 -19.95 -5.81 -5.46
N THR A 86 -20.01 -4.82 -4.58
CA THR A 86 -21.24 -4.16 -4.16
C THR A 86 -21.53 -2.95 -5.06
N ALA A 87 -22.59 -2.20 -4.76
CA ALA A 87 -22.95 -0.99 -5.50
C ALA A 87 -21.83 0.08 -5.52
N ILE A 88 -20.97 0.12 -4.49
CA ILE A 88 -19.80 1.02 -4.48
C ILE A 88 -18.82 0.66 -5.60
N GLY A 89 -18.74 -0.61 -6.00
CA GLY A 89 -17.89 -1.02 -7.12
C GLY A 89 -18.33 -0.50 -8.48
N GLU A 90 -19.57 -0.03 -8.61
CA GLU A 90 -20.10 0.54 -9.85
C GLU A 90 -19.81 2.04 -9.99
N THR A 91 -19.12 2.67 -9.03
CA THR A 91 -18.71 4.06 -9.14
C THR A 91 -17.42 4.24 -9.94
N THR A 92 -17.30 5.43 -10.52
CA THR A 92 -16.10 5.90 -11.21
C THR A 92 -15.19 6.74 -10.29
N SER A 93 -15.59 7.08 -9.07
CA SER A 93 -14.73 7.84 -8.14
C SER A 93 -14.93 7.37 -6.71
N PRO A 94 -14.52 6.13 -6.38
CA PRO A 94 -14.75 5.53 -5.07
C PRO A 94 -13.98 6.24 -3.95
N GLU A 95 -14.52 6.32 -2.74
CA GLU A 95 -13.74 6.81 -1.61
C GLU A 95 -12.61 5.82 -1.28
N VAL A 96 -11.37 6.27 -1.08
CA VAL A 96 -10.21 5.37 -0.91
C VAL A 96 -10.37 4.44 0.30
N TYR A 97 -10.58 5.00 1.50
CA TYR A 97 -10.58 4.23 2.73
C TYR A 97 -11.80 3.32 2.86
N ALA A 98 -13.02 3.90 2.81
CA ALA A 98 -14.25 3.12 2.97
C ALA A 98 -14.38 2.02 1.91
N THR A 99 -14.00 2.29 0.66
CA THR A 99 -14.05 1.28 -0.40
C THR A 99 -13.03 0.17 -0.17
N ALA A 100 -11.82 0.48 0.32
CA ALA A 100 -10.83 -0.54 0.63
C ALA A 100 -11.29 -1.48 1.75
N GLU A 101 -11.92 -0.95 2.79
CA GLU A 101 -12.51 -1.75 3.87
C GLU A 101 -13.62 -2.66 3.33
N GLU A 102 -14.50 -2.13 2.48
CA GLU A 102 -15.59 -2.89 1.91
C GLU A 102 -15.10 -4.00 0.97
N ILE A 103 -14.10 -3.73 0.12
CA ILE A 103 -13.46 -4.75 -0.71
C ILE A 103 -12.94 -5.89 0.17
N GLY A 104 -12.24 -5.54 1.26
CA GLY A 104 -11.65 -6.52 2.18
C GLY A 104 -12.67 -7.34 2.94
N ASN A 105 -13.84 -6.77 3.23
CA ASN A 105 -14.87 -7.40 4.06
C ASN A 105 -15.95 -8.15 3.26
N SER A 106 -16.26 -7.67 2.06
CA SER A 106 -17.52 -8.01 1.39
C SER A 106 -17.38 -8.45 -0.07
N TRP A 107 -16.25 -8.15 -0.73
CA TRP A 107 -16.13 -8.39 -2.18
C TRP A 107 -15.53 -9.74 -2.56
N ASP A 108 -15.20 -10.59 -1.58
CA ASP A 108 -14.50 -11.86 -1.81
C ASP A 108 -13.23 -11.66 -2.68
N TYR A 109 -12.55 -10.51 -2.52
CA TYR A 109 -11.39 -10.14 -3.32
C TYR A 109 -10.20 -11.03 -2.98
N VAL A 110 -9.77 -11.86 -3.94
CA VAL A 110 -8.60 -12.75 -3.79
C VAL A 110 -7.38 -12.11 -4.47
N PRO A 111 -6.41 -11.60 -3.70
CA PRO A 111 -5.34 -10.79 -4.24
C PRO A 111 -4.08 -11.60 -4.53
N THR A 112 -4.23 -12.72 -5.23
CA THR A 112 -3.10 -13.58 -5.58
C THR A 112 -3.07 -13.77 -7.09
N LEU A 113 -1.85 -13.90 -7.64
CA LEU A 113 -1.63 -14.18 -9.06
C LEU A 113 -2.32 -13.17 -9.99
N LEU A 114 -2.10 -11.88 -9.72
CA LEU A 114 -2.64 -10.80 -10.54
C LEU A 114 -2.10 -10.86 -11.96
N LYS A 115 -2.95 -10.48 -12.91
CA LYS A 115 -2.60 -10.27 -14.30
C LYS A 115 -1.90 -8.93 -14.42
N SER A 116 -0.58 -8.95 -14.24
CA SER A 116 0.24 -7.73 -14.19
C SER A 116 0.20 -6.98 -15.53
N GLU A 117 0.09 -7.71 -16.63
CA GLU A 117 -0.13 -7.22 -17.99
C GLU A 117 -1.46 -6.47 -18.15
N ASN A 118 -2.44 -6.76 -17.29
CA ASN A 118 -3.71 -6.04 -17.26
C ASN A 118 -3.68 -4.79 -16.39
N ILE A 119 -2.65 -4.64 -15.55
CA ILE A 119 -2.40 -3.43 -14.78
C ILE A 119 -1.67 -2.42 -15.65
N ILE A 120 -0.51 -2.80 -16.20
CA ILE A 120 0.32 -1.97 -17.08
C ILE A 120 0.87 -2.81 -18.24
N LYS A 121 0.89 -2.23 -19.45
CA LYS A 121 1.52 -2.82 -20.63
C LYS A 121 3.01 -3.05 -20.35
N ASP A 122 3.53 -4.21 -20.77
CA ASP A 122 4.93 -4.64 -20.60
C ASP A 122 5.40 -4.52 -19.14
N PRO A 123 4.74 -5.21 -18.19
CA PRO A 123 4.99 -5.04 -16.77
C PRO A 123 6.41 -5.51 -16.39
N PRO A 124 7.14 -4.76 -15.54
CA PRO A 124 8.44 -5.20 -15.05
C PRO A 124 8.31 -6.45 -14.16
N VAL A 125 9.40 -7.20 -14.04
CA VAL A 125 9.44 -8.38 -13.17
C VAL A 125 9.50 -7.93 -11.71
N GLY A 126 8.41 -8.12 -10.98
CA GLY A 126 8.36 -7.87 -9.56
C GLY A 126 7.32 -6.81 -9.19
N PHE A 127 6.63 -7.03 -8.08
CA PHE A 127 5.51 -6.19 -7.68
C PHE A 127 5.93 -4.75 -7.31
N ALA A 128 7.09 -4.61 -6.66
CA ALA A 128 7.63 -3.31 -6.31
C ALA A 128 7.96 -2.49 -7.57
N ASP A 129 8.63 -3.09 -8.55
CA ASP A 129 8.97 -2.40 -9.80
C ASP A 129 7.72 -2.06 -10.62
N MET A 130 6.67 -2.89 -10.56
CA MET A 130 5.39 -2.59 -11.20
C MET A 130 4.71 -1.35 -10.60
N VAL A 131 4.73 -1.20 -9.27
CA VAL A 131 4.20 -0.01 -8.58
C VAL A 131 4.99 1.24 -8.98
N ASP A 132 6.32 1.13 -9.09
CA ASP A 132 7.18 2.23 -9.53
C ASP A 132 6.92 2.63 -10.98
N ALA A 133 6.74 1.65 -11.87
CA ALA A 133 6.38 1.88 -13.27
C ALA A 133 5.01 2.57 -13.40
N VAL A 134 4.01 2.15 -12.63
CA VAL A 134 2.69 2.80 -12.58
C VAL A 134 2.80 4.25 -12.07
N ALA A 135 3.54 4.48 -10.99
CA ALA A 135 3.75 5.83 -10.45
C ALA A 135 4.46 6.74 -11.46
N SER A 136 5.48 6.21 -12.15
CA SER A 136 6.19 6.92 -13.22
C SER A 136 5.26 7.28 -14.39
N LYS A 137 4.37 6.36 -14.77
CA LYS A 137 3.38 6.62 -15.82
C LYS A 137 2.35 7.68 -15.40
N ILE A 138 1.93 7.71 -14.13
CA ILE A 138 1.10 8.80 -13.60
C ILE A 138 1.81 10.15 -13.76
N GLN A 139 3.12 10.25 -13.48
CA GLN A 139 3.86 11.51 -13.67
C GLN A 139 3.88 11.96 -15.13
N GLN A 140 4.06 11.03 -16.07
CA GLN A 140 3.99 11.34 -17.50
C GLN A 140 2.59 11.84 -17.89
N ALA A 141 1.54 11.18 -17.40
CA ALA A 141 0.15 11.55 -17.64
C ALA A 141 -0.17 12.96 -17.10
N ARG A 142 0.38 13.33 -15.94
CA ARG A 142 0.20 14.66 -15.32
C ARG A 142 0.71 15.81 -16.19
N ALA A 143 1.74 15.58 -17.00
CA ALA A 143 2.25 16.58 -17.94
C ALA A 143 1.23 16.90 -19.06
N VAL A 144 0.30 15.99 -19.33
CA VAL A 144 -0.77 16.15 -20.32
C VAL A 144 -2.07 16.61 -19.66
N VAL A 145 -2.44 15.99 -18.53
CA VAL A 145 -3.67 16.31 -17.77
C VAL A 145 -3.34 16.42 -16.28
N PRO A 146 -3.35 17.64 -15.71
CA PRO A 146 -3.19 17.84 -14.29
C PRO A 146 -4.48 17.49 -13.54
N SER A 147 -4.72 16.19 -13.28
CA SER A 147 -5.84 15.73 -12.44
C SER A 147 -5.46 15.69 -10.96
N ALA A 148 -5.45 16.85 -10.29
CA ALA A 148 -5.05 16.96 -8.89
C ALA A 148 -5.82 16.01 -7.95
N ASP A 149 -7.15 15.94 -8.06
CA ASP A 149 -8.00 15.04 -7.25
C ASP A 149 -7.65 13.55 -7.46
N LEU A 150 -7.49 13.12 -8.72
CA LEU A 150 -7.16 11.72 -9.02
C LEU A 150 -5.75 11.36 -8.52
N VAL A 151 -4.78 12.28 -8.65
CA VAL A 151 -3.42 12.08 -8.14
C VAL A 151 -3.42 12.02 -6.62
N GLU A 152 -4.20 12.86 -5.94
CA GLU A 152 -4.35 12.82 -4.48
C GLU A 152 -4.96 11.50 -4.02
N LYS A 153 -5.99 10.99 -4.71
CA LYS A 153 -6.58 9.66 -4.45
C LYS A 153 -5.62 8.50 -4.70
N ALA A 154 -4.84 8.55 -5.78
CA ALA A 154 -3.79 7.56 -6.04
C ALA A 154 -2.72 7.58 -4.94
N ALA A 155 -2.28 8.76 -4.51
CA ALA A 155 -1.30 8.91 -3.43
C ALA A 155 -1.85 8.44 -2.08
N ALA A 156 -3.10 8.77 -1.75
CA ALA A 156 -3.77 8.31 -0.53
C ALA A 156 -3.89 6.78 -0.50
N ALA A 157 -4.32 6.16 -1.61
CA ALA A 157 -4.42 4.70 -1.72
C ALA A 157 -3.06 4.03 -1.51
N LEU A 158 -2.01 4.54 -2.14
CA LEU A 158 -0.67 3.97 -1.99
C LEU A 158 -0.08 4.17 -0.58
N ARG A 159 -0.39 5.29 0.07
CA ARG A 159 0.02 5.55 1.47
C ARG A 159 -0.70 4.63 2.46
N TRP A 160 -2.00 4.38 2.27
CA TRP A 160 -2.71 3.36 3.05
C TRP A 160 -2.13 1.97 2.83
N ALA A 161 -1.83 1.59 1.57
CA ALA A 161 -1.13 0.35 1.28
C ALA A 161 0.21 0.28 2.03
N GLN A 162 0.98 1.37 2.08
CA GLN A 162 2.25 1.45 2.82
C GLN A 162 2.06 1.19 4.32
N ALA A 163 1.05 1.81 4.93
CA ALA A 163 0.73 1.62 6.33
C ALA A 163 0.37 0.17 6.67
N ILE A 164 -0.40 -0.49 5.81
CA ILE A 164 -0.75 -1.91 5.95
C ILE A 164 0.49 -2.79 5.83
N ARG A 165 1.36 -2.57 4.84
CA ARG A 165 2.59 -3.36 4.67
C ARG A 165 3.57 -3.18 5.82
N LEU A 166 3.73 -1.95 6.31
CA LEU A 166 4.52 -1.66 7.51
C LEU A 166 3.96 -2.38 8.74
N THR A 167 2.64 -2.37 8.92
CA THR A 167 1.98 -3.10 10.00
C THR A 167 2.22 -4.61 9.88
N GLN A 168 2.09 -5.18 8.69
CA GLN A 168 2.33 -6.62 8.43
C GLN A 168 3.76 -7.08 8.68
N LEU A 169 4.74 -6.17 8.58
CA LEU A 169 6.13 -6.45 8.95
C LEU A 169 6.26 -6.75 10.46
N VAL A 170 5.40 -6.17 11.30
CA VAL A 170 5.45 -6.31 12.76
C VAL A 170 4.36 -7.23 13.29
N VAL A 171 3.11 -7.02 12.89
CA VAL A 171 1.92 -7.71 13.39
C VAL A 171 1.35 -8.67 12.34
N GLN A 172 1.10 -9.90 12.74
CA GLN A 172 0.36 -10.90 11.98
C GLN A 172 -0.66 -11.56 12.90
N LYS A 173 -1.94 -11.60 12.47
CA LYS A 173 -3.06 -12.17 13.25
C LYS A 173 -3.13 -11.61 14.68
N GLY A 174 -2.98 -10.29 14.81
CA GLY A 174 -3.03 -9.58 16.10
C GLY A 174 -1.84 -9.83 17.04
N GLN A 175 -0.77 -10.47 16.57
CA GLN A 175 0.42 -10.78 17.38
C GLN A 175 1.69 -10.23 16.72
N PRO A 176 2.73 -9.83 17.49
CA PRO A 176 4.01 -9.35 16.96
C PRO A 176 4.85 -10.49 16.36
N LYS A 177 4.35 -11.06 15.26
CA LYS A 177 4.88 -12.24 14.57
C LYS A 177 5.17 -11.96 13.09
N GLY A 178 5.14 -10.70 12.66
CA GLY A 178 5.60 -10.30 11.34
C GLY A 178 7.09 -10.57 11.12
N SER A 179 7.56 -10.48 9.87
CA SER A 179 8.95 -10.81 9.52
C SER A 179 9.97 -9.91 10.21
N LYS A 180 9.69 -8.61 10.37
CA LYS A 180 10.52 -7.66 11.13
C LYS A 180 10.51 -7.99 12.62
N ALA A 181 9.34 -8.25 13.20
CA ALA A 181 9.20 -8.64 14.61
C ALA A 181 9.98 -9.92 14.94
N LYS A 182 9.85 -10.96 14.10
CA LYS A 182 10.60 -12.22 14.23
C LYS A 182 12.11 -12.01 14.07
N ALA A 183 12.53 -11.20 13.11
CA ALA A 183 13.95 -10.91 12.89
C ALA A 183 14.54 -10.16 14.10
N PHE A 184 13.80 -9.19 14.65
CA PHE A 184 14.21 -8.44 15.83
C PHE A 184 14.33 -9.34 17.07
N ALA A 185 13.33 -10.18 17.36
CA ALA A 185 13.37 -11.12 18.48
C ALA A 185 14.47 -12.18 18.36
N LYS A 186 14.91 -12.50 17.13
CA LYS A 186 16.05 -13.40 16.90
C LYS A 186 17.38 -12.73 17.25
N GLU A 187 17.52 -11.44 16.94
CA GLU A 187 18.71 -10.65 17.22
C GLU A 187 18.83 -10.34 18.71
N TYR A 188 17.75 -9.79 19.29
CA TYR A 188 17.68 -9.38 20.69
C TYR A 188 16.95 -10.45 21.50
N LYS A 189 17.71 -11.41 22.02
CA LYS A 189 17.20 -12.49 22.86
C LYS A 189 16.61 -11.94 24.17
N ASP A 190 15.66 -12.68 24.72
CA ASP A 190 15.03 -12.42 26.01
C ASP A 190 14.26 -11.08 26.11
N ILE A 191 13.93 -10.48 24.96
CA ILE A 191 13.10 -9.29 24.91
C ILE A 191 11.61 -9.63 24.81
N THR A 192 10.77 -8.89 25.53
CA THR A 192 9.33 -8.89 25.31
C THR A 192 9.01 -7.89 24.22
N LEU A 193 8.57 -8.36 23.05
CA LEU A 193 8.18 -7.48 21.96
C LEU A 193 7.00 -6.59 22.37
N LYS A 194 7.21 -5.27 22.28
CA LYS A 194 6.17 -4.27 22.42
C LYS A 194 5.93 -3.61 21.06
N VAL A 195 4.69 -3.22 20.81
CA VAL A 195 4.29 -2.53 19.60
C VAL A 195 3.69 -1.17 19.94
N THR A 196 3.80 -0.25 19.01
CA THR A 196 3.21 1.09 19.11
C THR A 196 2.68 1.52 17.75
N GLU A 197 1.75 2.48 17.75
CA GLU A 197 1.24 3.09 16.53
C GLU A 197 2.09 4.30 16.16
N ARG A 198 2.33 4.46 14.86
CA ARG A 198 3.06 5.59 14.30
C ARG A 198 2.23 6.24 13.20
N GLU A 199 2.24 7.56 13.17
CA GLU A 199 1.58 8.33 12.12
C GLU A 199 2.44 8.31 10.84
N LEU A 200 1.83 7.97 9.71
CA LEU A 200 2.45 7.97 8.38
C LEU A 200 2.02 9.18 7.55
N GLY A 201 0.82 9.70 7.80
CA GLY A 201 0.29 10.87 7.09
C GLY A 201 -1.21 11.04 7.32
N MET A 202 -1.86 11.77 6.41
CA MET A 202 -3.31 11.97 6.41
C MET A 202 -3.90 11.65 5.04
N ASP A 203 -5.09 11.05 5.05
CA ASP A 203 -5.97 10.96 3.90
C ASP A 203 -6.87 12.20 3.89
N ARG A 204 -6.63 13.09 2.93
CA ARG A 204 -7.37 14.34 2.76
C ARG A 204 -8.44 14.24 1.68
N THR A 205 -8.60 13.07 1.07
CA THR A 205 -9.61 12.83 0.02
C THR A 205 -11.03 12.70 0.59
N VAL A 206 -11.14 12.74 1.92
CA VAL A 206 -12.36 12.57 2.72
C VAL A 206 -12.51 13.69 3.74
N SER A 207 -13.74 13.95 4.18
CA SER A 207 -14.07 14.95 5.18
C SER A 207 -14.90 14.33 6.32
N PRO A 208 -14.41 14.33 7.58
CA PRO A 208 -13.11 14.86 8.02
C PRO A 208 -11.92 14.02 7.50
N ALA A 209 -10.75 14.65 7.40
CA ALA A 209 -9.52 13.96 7.01
C ALA A 209 -9.18 12.82 7.98
N LEU A 210 -8.72 11.69 7.47
CA LEU A 210 -8.39 10.51 8.26
C LEU A 210 -6.88 10.42 8.51
N LYS A 211 -6.48 10.03 9.72
CA LYS A 211 -5.07 9.74 10.02
C LYS A 211 -4.70 8.38 9.44
N ILE A 212 -3.56 8.32 8.76
CA ILE A 212 -2.99 7.08 8.26
C ILE A 212 -1.92 6.64 9.26
N VAL A 213 -2.17 5.52 9.94
CA VAL A 213 -1.30 5.00 11.01
C VAL A 213 -0.83 3.58 10.68
N TYR A 214 0.33 3.20 11.19
CA TYR A 214 0.85 1.84 11.09
C TYR A 214 1.39 1.37 12.44
N THR A 215 1.38 0.05 12.64
CA THR A 215 2.02 -0.56 13.81
C THR A 215 3.50 -0.82 13.58
N ASP A 216 4.34 -0.40 14.51
CA ASP A 216 5.77 -0.72 14.54
C ASP A 216 6.18 -1.31 15.89
N LEU A 217 7.41 -1.79 15.99
CA LEU A 217 8.02 -2.14 17.27
C LEU A 217 8.29 -0.87 18.09
N ASP A 218 8.01 -0.95 19.38
CA ASP A 218 8.26 0.12 20.33
C ASP A 218 9.67 0.01 20.91
N TYR A 219 10.66 0.44 20.12
CA TYR A 219 12.07 0.38 20.51
C TYR A 219 12.37 1.12 21.82
N ALA A 220 11.67 2.24 22.08
CA ALA A 220 11.89 3.02 23.29
C ALA A 220 11.42 2.26 24.53
N SER A 221 10.15 1.81 24.54
CA SER A 221 9.60 1.05 25.66
C SER A 221 10.28 -0.30 25.88
N MET A 222 10.84 -0.89 24.81
CA MET A 222 11.66 -2.10 24.90
C MET A 222 13.06 -1.81 25.46
N ALA A 223 13.69 -0.69 25.09
CA ALA A 223 15.00 -0.30 25.63
C ALA A 223 14.90 0.09 27.11
N GLU A 224 13.84 0.79 27.51
CA GLU A 224 13.54 1.13 28.90
C GLU A 224 13.38 -0.12 29.78
N GLN A 225 12.68 -1.14 29.26
CA GLN A 225 12.51 -2.40 29.97
C GLN A 225 13.85 -3.10 30.21
N VAL A 226 14.74 -3.11 29.21
CA VAL A 226 16.07 -3.71 29.34
C VAL A 226 16.96 -2.89 30.28
N ALA A 227 16.88 -1.57 30.20
CA ALA A 227 17.69 -0.66 31.00
C ALA A 227 17.36 -0.70 32.49
N ASN A 228 16.11 -1.01 32.86
CA ASN A 228 15.67 -1.11 34.26
C ASN A 228 16.12 0.07 35.14
N GLY A 229 16.01 1.30 34.60
CA GLY A 229 16.40 2.54 35.29
C GLY A 229 17.85 2.99 35.08
N ASP A 230 18.72 2.20 34.44
CA ASP A 230 20.07 2.63 34.07
C ASP A 230 20.09 3.42 32.76
N ARG A 231 20.40 4.72 32.86
CA ARG A 231 20.45 5.64 31.72
C ARG A 231 21.52 5.26 30.69
N ALA A 232 22.68 4.77 31.12
CA ALA A 232 23.75 4.41 30.18
C ALA A 232 23.36 3.18 29.33
N THR A 233 22.73 2.19 29.97
CA THR A 233 22.16 1.03 29.27
C THR A 233 21.00 1.42 28.36
N LEU A 234 20.12 2.34 28.78
CA LEU A 234 19.04 2.86 27.94
C LEU A 234 19.56 3.45 26.62
N ASP A 235 20.49 4.40 26.72
CA ASP A 235 21.05 5.10 25.56
C ASP A 235 21.77 4.13 24.61
N THR A 236 22.52 3.17 25.18
CA THR A 236 23.26 2.17 24.40
C THR A 236 22.30 1.19 23.70
N THR A 237 21.28 0.72 24.41
CA THR A 237 20.30 -0.25 23.90
C THR A 237 19.44 0.36 22.80
N LEU A 238 18.89 1.56 23.04
CA LEU A 238 18.09 2.26 22.06
C LEU A 238 18.89 2.55 20.79
N ARG A 239 20.15 3.00 20.93
CA ARG A 239 21.04 3.19 19.77
C ARG A 239 21.27 1.88 19.01
N GLY A 240 21.46 0.78 19.73
CA GLY A 240 21.56 -0.56 19.15
C GLY A 240 20.33 -0.91 18.30
N TYR A 241 19.13 -0.72 18.85
CA TYR A 241 17.88 -0.97 18.13
C TYR A 241 17.73 -0.10 16.88
N LEU A 242 18.02 1.20 16.99
CA LEU A 242 17.93 2.12 15.85
C LEU A 242 18.94 1.77 14.75
N ASN A 243 20.17 1.40 15.12
CA ASN A 243 21.18 0.92 14.18
C ASN A 243 20.72 -0.36 13.46
N TRP A 244 20.08 -1.30 14.18
CA TRP A 244 19.52 -2.51 13.59
C TRP A 244 18.40 -2.19 12.59
N VAL A 245 17.53 -1.23 12.91
CA VAL A 245 16.45 -0.82 11.99
C VAL A 245 17.01 -0.21 10.70
N GLN A 246 18.12 0.52 10.79
CA GLN A 246 18.79 1.15 9.64
C GLN A 246 19.63 0.15 8.83
N ALA A 247 20.06 -0.95 9.43
CA ALA A 247 20.85 -1.97 8.76
C ALA A 247 20.01 -2.76 7.75
N GLU A 248 20.65 -3.17 6.65
CA GLU A 248 20.00 -4.07 5.70
C GLU A 248 19.75 -5.43 6.37
N SER A 249 18.51 -5.91 6.29
CA SER A 249 18.16 -7.19 6.91
C SER A 249 18.74 -8.38 6.16
N GLY A 250 19.41 -9.26 6.89
CA GLY A 250 19.77 -10.60 6.41
C GLY A 250 18.56 -11.53 6.22
N ASN A 251 17.37 -11.19 6.74
CA ASN A 251 16.14 -11.94 6.52
C ASN A 251 15.52 -11.56 5.17
N SER A 252 15.51 -12.49 4.21
CA SER A 252 15.02 -12.24 2.85
C SER A 252 13.55 -11.81 2.79
N VAL A 253 12.68 -12.35 3.65
CA VAL A 253 11.26 -11.99 3.69
C VAL A 253 11.06 -10.56 4.22
N TYR A 254 11.75 -10.20 5.30
CA TYR A 254 11.75 -8.82 5.80
C TYR A 254 12.31 -7.87 4.74
N ARG A 255 13.46 -8.17 4.16
CA ARG A 255 14.09 -7.33 3.12
C ARG A 255 13.17 -7.13 1.91
N ASN A 256 12.54 -8.17 1.40
CA ASN A 256 11.64 -8.06 0.24
C ASN A 256 10.42 -7.17 0.54
N HIS A 257 9.78 -7.33 1.71
CA HIS A 257 8.67 -6.46 2.10
C HIS A 257 9.13 -5.01 2.36
N GLN A 258 10.31 -4.83 2.96
CA GLN A 258 10.89 -3.51 3.16
C GLN A 258 11.17 -2.82 1.83
N ASN A 259 11.63 -3.55 0.81
CA ASN A 259 11.81 -3.02 -0.54
C ASN A 259 10.50 -2.51 -1.14
N THR A 260 9.41 -3.27 -1.01
CA THR A 260 8.08 -2.83 -1.46
C THR A 260 7.64 -1.55 -0.74
N VAL A 261 7.76 -1.50 0.59
CA VAL A 261 7.43 -0.31 1.40
C VAL A 261 8.26 0.90 0.98
N ASN A 262 9.55 0.71 0.72
CA ASN A 262 10.45 1.77 0.27
C ASN A 262 10.05 2.31 -1.11
N VAL A 263 9.60 1.44 -2.02
CA VAL A 263 9.03 1.89 -3.30
C VAL A 263 7.79 2.72 -3.05
N TYR A 264 6.84 2.25 -2.23
CA TYR A 264 5.61 3.00 -1.96
C TYR A 264 5.91 4.41 -1.44
N GLN A 265 6.84 4.52 -0.49
CA GLN A 265 7.26 5.82 0.05
C GLN A 265 7.78 6.75 -1.04
N ARG A 266 8.66 6.26 -1.92
CA ARG A 266 9.22 7.07 -3.03
C ARG A 266 8.15 7.43 -4.06
N SER A 267 7.27 6.49 -4.40
CA SER A 267 6.18 6.70 -5.34
C SER A 267 5.18 7.73 -4.81
N VAL A 268 4.77 7.63 -3.54
CA VAL A 268 3.91 8.64 -2.88
C VAL A 268 4.58 10.00 -2.91
N ALA A 269 5.86 10.10 -2.51
CA ALA A 269 6.59 11.36 -2.56
C ALA A 269 6.65 11.94 -3.98
N SER A 270 6.85 11.12 -5.00
CA SER A 270 6.82 11.54 -6.41
C SER A 270 5.43 12.05 -6.82
N LEU A 271 4.36 11.34 -6.47
CA LEU A 271 2.97 11.75 -6.74
C LEU A 271 2.66 13.13 -6.13
N GLU A 272 3.11 13.37 -4.90
CA GLU A 272 2.84 14.61 -4.17
C GLU A 272 3.75 15.78 -4.55
N ALA A 273 4.99 15.53 -4.95
CA ALA A 273 5.99 16.56 -5.25
C ALA A 273 5.74 17.30 -6.57
N GLY A 274 4.49 17.45 -7.02
CA GLY A 274 4.11 18.00 -8.33
C GLY A 274 5.05 19.11 -8.81
N CYS A 275 5.62 18.95 -10.01
CA CYS A 275 6.45 19.98 -10.62
C CYS A 275 5.71 21.32 -10.53
N SER A 276 6.35 22.29 -9.88
CA SER A 276 5.92 23.69 -9.80
C SER A 276 6.07 24.36 -11.14
#